data_AF-A0A1G0S059-F1
#
_entry.id   AF-A0A1G0S059-F1
#
_cell.length_a   1.000
_cell.length_b   1.000
_cell.length_c   1.000
_cell.angle_alpha   90.00
_cell.angle_beta   90.00
_cell.angle_gamma   90.00
#
_symmetry.space_group_name_H-M   'P 1'
#
loop_
_entity.id
_entity.type
_entity.pdbx_description
1 polymer ?
#
loop_
_entity_poly.entity_id
_entity_poly.type
_entity_poly.pdbx_seq_one_letter_code
_entity_poly.pdbx_strand_id
1 'polypeptide(L)'
;MDEKLTARAKLIYERDNNSPLFLRTADSYLRGSNPEKAISILEAGLKIFPDHPLAFILMGRANVMLNEIELAEFFFKKSSKLLNTNRTYTYYKKEYNLPDKQLSPFDSSRGSVFMNSSSDDILKIEDVIPDKSQPVEDRLTQIANELMNRRLEQTDNFPLREADQQIYSPDKSKLATETLANIYLTQGQKNEAIKIYELLLNRNPEKKEYYLEKIREIRSQ
;
A
#
# COMPACT_ATOMS: atom_id res chain seq x y z
N MET A 1 -41.42 -6.69 -1.58
CA MET A 1 -40.20 -6.03 -1.08
C MET A 1 -39.79 -4.97 -2.08
N ASP A 2 -40.67 -3.99 -2.33
CA ASP A 2 -40.80 -2.69 -1.63
C ASP A 2 -40.08 -1.56 -2.37
N GLU A 3 -40.58 -1.29 -3.57
CA GLU A 3 -40.27 -0.13 -4.41
C GLU A 3 -40.52 1.22 -3.70
N LYS A 4 -41.36 1.21 -2.66
CA LYS A 4 -41.56 2.36 -1.75
C LYS A 4 -40.41 2.56 -0.79
N LEU A 5 -39.68 1.50 -0.38
CA LEU A 5 -38.50 1.63 0.47
C LEU A 5 -37.35 2.27 -0.30
N THR A 6 -37.16 1.88 -1.56
CA THR A 6 -36.11 2.43 -2.44
C THR A 6 -36.37 3.90 -2.76
N ALA A 7 -37.63 4.29 -3.02
CA ALA A 7 -38.00 5.69 -3.25
C ALA A 7 -37.82 6.57 -2.00
N ARG A 8 -38.19 6.06 -0.81
CA ARG A 8 -37.97 6.78 0.46
C ARG A 8 -36.49 6.87 0.83
N ALA A 9 -35.72 5.81 0.58
CA ALA A 9 -34.27 5.84 0.74
C ALA A 9 -33.60 6.86 -0.17
N LYS A 10 -34.10 7.02 -1.41
CA LYS A 10 -33.64 8.03 -2.37
C LYS A 10 -33.98 9.47 -1.92
N LEU A 11 -35.18 9.70 -1.40
CA LEU A 11 -35.63 11.02 -0.91
C LEU A 11 -34.91 11.47 0.37
N ILE A 12 -34.57 10.54 1.27
CA ILE A 12 -33.77 10.83 2.46
C ILE A 12 -32.31 11.17 2.06
N TYR A 13 -31.82 10.55 0.99
CA TYR A 13 -30.46 10.71 0.46
C TYR A 13 -30.21 12.06 -0.22
N GLU A 14 -31.19 12.65 -0.91
CA GLU A 14 -31.03 14.00 -1.47
C GLU A 14 -30.85 15.09 -0.39
N ARG A 15 -31.14 14.77 0.89
CA ARG A 15 -31.12 15.72 2.00
C ARG A 15 -29.94 15.57 2.97
N ASP A 16 -29.32 14.39 3.08
CA ASP A 16 -28.21 14.14 4.03
C ASP A 16 -27.05 13.40 3.34
N ASN A 17 -26.02 14.18 3.04
CA ASN A 17 -24.93 13.85 2.13
C ASN A 17 -23.82 12.97 2.74
N ASN A 18 -24.09 12.11 3.74
CA ASN A 18 -23.01 11.60 4.59
C ASN A 18 -22.88 10.10 4.88
N SER A 19 -23.73 9.21 4.34
CA SER A 19 -23.42 7.77 4.14
C SER A 19 -24.71 7.01 3.81
N PRO A 20 -24.76 6.23 2.73
CA PRO A 20 -25.89 5.35 2.46
C PRO A 20 -26.23 4.44 3.66
N LEU A 21 -27.50 4.43 4.09
CA LEU A 21 -27.98 3.70 5.27
C LEU A 21 -27.57 2.21 5.27
N PHE A 22 -27.44 1.60 4.08
CA PHE A 22 -27.03 0.21 3.91
C PHE A 22 -25.63 -0.08 4.48
N LEU A 23 -24.72 0.90 4.47
CA LEU A 23 -23.37 0.76 5.02
C LEU A 23 -23.38 0.67 6.54
N ARG A 24 -24.23 1.49 7.18
CA ARG A 24 -24.40 1.44 8.63
C ARG A 24 -25.01 0.11 9.08
N THR A 25 -26.01 -0.37 8.35
CA THR A 25 -26.59 -1.69 8.64
C THR A 25 -25.57 -2.81 8.43
N ALA A 26 -24.79 -2.77 7.35
CA ALA A 26 -23.74 -3.76 7.10
C ALA A 26 -22.66 -3.74 8.19
N ASP A 27 -22.16 -2.57 8.61
CA ASP A 27 -21.18 -2.46 9.70
C ASP A 27 -21.73 -2.99 11.03
N SER A 28 -23.02 -2.78 11.31
CA SER A 28 -23.68 -3.37 12.47
C SER A 28 -23.67 -4.90 12.43
N TYR A 29 -23.91 -5.51 11.27
CA TYR A 29 -23.84 -6.97 11.11
C TYR A 29 -22.41 -7.51 11.24
N LEU A 30 -21.41 -6.77 10.74
CA LEU A 30 -20.00 -7.13 10.92
C LEU A 30 -19.58 -7.09 12.40
N ARG A 31 -20.02 -6.07 13.16
CA ARG A 31 -19.79 -6.02 14.62
C ARG A 31 -20.47 -7.16 15.37
N GLY A 32 -21.60 -7.64 14.85
CA GLY A 32 -22.29 -8.81 15.35
C GLY A 32 -21.72 -10.14 14.83
N SER A 33 -20.54 -10.16 14.19
CA SER A 33 -19.92 -11.36 13.60
C SER A 33 -20.83 -12.13 12.63
N ASN A 34 -21.67 -11.42 11.88
CA ASN A 34 -22.54 -11.98 10.83
C ASN A 34 -22.10 -11.47 9.43
N PRO A 35 -20.94 -11.90 8.91
CA PRO A 35 -20.39 -11.38 7.65
C PRO A 35 -21.24 -11.68 6.42
N GLU A 36 -21.97 -12.80 6.37
CA GLU A 36 -22.79 -13.20 5.22
C GLU A 36 -23.97 -12.25 4.99
N LYS A 37 -24.65 -11.87 6.09
CA LYS A 37 -25.72 -10.87 6.04
C LYS A 37 -25.19 -9.50 5.66
N ALA A 38 -24.01 -9.13 6.15
CA ALA A 38 -23.36 -7.88 5.78
C ALA A 38 -23.07 -7.83 4.27
N ILE A 39 -22.54 -8.91 3.70
CA ILE A 39 -22.28 -9.04 2.26
C ILE A 39 -23.58 -8.88 1.47
N SER A 40 -24.65 -9.60 1.82
CA SER A 40 -25.93 -9.49 1.12
C SER A 40 -26.48 -8.05 1.07
N ILE A 41 -26.38 -7.32 2.19
CA ILE A 41 -26.79 -5.91 2.27
C ILE A 41 -25.91 -5.01 1.41
N LEU A 42 -24.59 -5.24 1.42
CA LEU A 42 -23.63 -4.49 0.63
C LEU A 42 -23.82 -4.73 -0.87
N GLU A 43 -24.09 -5.96 -1.31
CA GLU A 43 -24.41 -6.28 -2.71
C GLU A 43 -25.68 -5.57 -3.17
N ALA A 44 -26.73 -5.60 -2.35
CA ALA A 44 -27.97 -4.88 -2.64
C ALA A 44 -27.73 -3.35 -2.73
N GLY A 45 -26.90 -2.80 -1.85
CA GLY A 45 -26.52 -1.39 -1.87
C GLY A 45 -25.69 -1.02 -3.09
N LEU A 46 -24.72 -1.86 -3.48
CA LEU A 46 -23.86 -1.64 -4.64
C LEU A 46 -24.61 -1.69 -5.98
N LYS A 47 -25.76 -2.38 -6.06
CA LYS A 47 -26.62 -2.29 -7.26
C LYS A 47 -27.14 -0.87 -7.51
N ILE A 48 -27.35 -0.11 -6.45
CA ILE A 48 -27.83 1.27 -6.50
C ILE A 48 -26.65 2.24 -6.53
N PHE A 49 -25.55 1.91 -5.85
CA PHE A 49 -24.34 2.72 -5.72
C PHE A 49 -23.08 1.92 -6.13
N PRO A 50 -22.84 1.70 -7.45
CA PRO A 50 -21.84 0.74 -7.93
C PRO A 50 -20.40 1.03 -7.53
N ASP A 51 -20.04 2.30 -7.38
CA ASP A 51 -18.66 2.75 -7.13
C ASP A 51 -18.45 3.34 -5.74
N HIS A 52 -19.21 2.87 -4.74
CA HIS A 52 -19.08 3.39 -3.38
C HIS A 52 -17.82 2.82 -2.67
N PRO A 53 -16.78 3.64 -2.37
CA PRO A 53 -15.51 3.10 -1.88
C PRO A 53 -15.63 2.42 -0.51
N LEU A 54 -16.45 2.99 0.37
CA LEU A 54 -16.68 2.44 1.70
C LEU A 54 -17.39 1.08 1.67
N ALA A 55 -18.21 0.81 0.65
CA ALA A 55 -18.89 -0.47 0.50
C ALA A 55 -17.87 -1.57 0.20
N PHE A 56 -16.90 -1.28 -0.66
CA PHE A 56 -15.79 -2.21 -0.95
C PHE A 56 -14.87 -2.42 0.26
N ILE A 57 -14.64 -1.40 1.08
CA ILE A 57 -13.91 -1.57 2.35
C ILE A 57 -14.64 -2.54 3.28
N LEU A 58 -15.96 -2.37 3.47
CA LEU A 58 -16.76 -3.25 4.31
C LEU A 58 -16.84 -4.68 3.74
N MET A 59 -16.88 -4.84 2.41
CA MET A 59 -16.74 -6.15 1.78
C MET A 59 -15.39 -6.79 2.09
N GLY A 60 -14.30 -6.04 1.97
CA GLY A 60 -12.98 -6.56 2.32
C GLY A 60 -12.93 -7.09 3.76
N ARG A 61 -13.47 -6.32 4.72
CA ARG A 61 -13.58 -6.73 6.13
C ARG A 61 -14.44 -7.98 6.32
N ALA A 62 -15.57 -8.08 5.63
CA ALA A 62 -16.46 -9.24 5.69
C ALA A 62 -15.75 -10.51 5.18
N ASN A 63 -15.02 -10.40 4.07
CA ASN A 63 -14.28 -11.53 3.48
C ASN A 63 -13.11 -11.97 4.37
N VAL A 64 -12.44 -11.05 5.08
CA VAL A 64 -11.45 -11.44 6.11
C VAL A 64 -12.10 -12.28 7.22
N MET A 65 -13.30 -11.91 7.68
CA MET A 65 -14.02 -12.70 8.69
C MET A 65 -14.42 -14.09 8.18
N LEU A 66 -14.66 -14.23 6.88
CA LEU A 66 -14.92 -15.50 6.21
C LEU A 66 -13.64 -16.29 5.85
N ASN A 67 -12.46 -15.78 6.20
CA ASN A 67 -11.16 -16.33 5.82
C ASN A 67 -10.89 -16.38 4.31
N GLU A 68 -11.59 -15.54 3.53
CA GLU A 68 -11.44 -15.38 2.09
C GLU A 68 -10.46 -14.25 1.75
N ILE A 69 -9.17 -14.50 2.04
CA ILE A 69 -8.11 -13.48 2.00
C ILE A 69 -7.92 -12.86 0.61
N GLU A 70 -8.03 -13.65 -0.45
CA GLU A 70 -7.87 -13.17 -1.83
C GLU A 70 -8.98 -12.17 -2.23
N LEU A 71 -10.23 -12.48 -1.87
CA LEU A 71 -11.36 -11.61 -2.12
C LEU A 71 -11.27 -10.34 -1.28
N ALA A 72 -10.83 -10.46 -0.03
CA ALA A 72 -10.56 -9.30 0.82
C ALA A 72 -9.54 -8.35 0.18
N GLU A 73 -8.41 -8.89 -0.29
CA GLU A 73 -7.36 -8.11 -0.96
C GLU A 73 -7.90 -7.41 -2.23
N PHE A 74 -8.67 -8.12 -3.05
CA PHE A 74 -9.32 -7.57 -4.24
C PHE A 74 -10.19 -6.35 -3.90
N PHE A 75 -11.05 -6.47 -2.89
CA PHE A 75 -11.95 -5.38 -2.51
C PHE A 75 -11.20 -4.19 -1.89
N PHE A 76 -10.16 -4.41 -1.10
CA PHE A 76 -9.32 -3.32 -0.59
C PHE A 76 -8.58 -2.60 -1.72
N LYS A 77 -8.01 -3.33 -2.69
CA LYS A 77 -7.40 -2.73 -3.90
C LYS A 77 -8.41 -1.92 -4.70
N LYS A 78 -9.61 -2.46 -4.93
CA LYS A 78 -10.69 -1.77 -5.64
C LYS A 78 -11.09 -0.47 -4.93
N SER A 79 -11.24 -0.52 -3.60
CA SER A 79 -11.58 0.68 -2.81
C SER A 79 -10.48 1.76 -2.87
N SER A 80 -9.21 1.34 -2.81
CA SER A 80 -8.05 2.23 -2.90
C SER A 80 -7.96 2.92 -4.25
N LYS A 81 -8.25 2.19 -5.34
CA LYS A 81 -8.34 2.75 -6.69
C LYS A 81 -9.43 3.82 -6.78
N LEU A 82 -10.61 3.56 -6.23
CA LEU A 82 -11.72 4.54 -6.24
C LEU A 82 -11.40 5.80 -5.42
N LEU A 83 -10.66 5.65 -4.32
CA LEU A 83 -10.21 6.77 -3.48
C LEU A 83 -8.97 7.49 -4.02
N ASN A 84 -8.41 7.05 -5.16
CA ASN A 84 -7.17 7.57 -5.74
C ASN A 84 -6.01 7.66 -4.72
N THR A 85 -5.97 6.73 -3.76
CA THR A 85 -4.97 6.73 -2.71
C THR A 85 -4.56 5.32 -2.35
N ASN A 86 -3.26 5.05 -2.36
CA ASN A 86 -2.72 3.77 -1.94
C ASN A 86 -2.80 3.57 -0.41
N ARG A 87 -3.01 4.65 0.35
CA ARG A 87 -3.02 4.63 1.83
C ARG A 87 -4.05 3.64 2.38
N THR A 88 -5.25 3.63 1.81
CA THR A 88 -6.34 2.74 2.22
C THR A 88 -5.95 1.28 2.08
N TYR A 89 -5.41 0.89 0.92
CA TYR A 89 -4.98 -0.50 0.70
C TYR A 89 -3.80 -0.85 1.61
N THR A 90 -2.79 0.01 1.73
CA THR A 90 -1.64 -0.25 2.60
C THR A 90 -2.03 -0.40 4.07
N TYR A 91 -3.04 0.36 4.53
CA TYR A 91 -3.56 0.25 5.88
C TYR A 91 -4.19 -1.12 6.12
N TYR A 92 -5.16 -1.53 5.28
CA TYR A 92 -5.84 -2.82 5.46
C TYR A 92 -4.95 -4.03 5.19
N LYS A 93 -3.98 -3.89 4.28
CA LYS A 93 -2.95 -4.90 4.06
C LYS A 93 -2.15 -5.19 5.33
N LYS A 94 -1.73 -4.13 6.03
CA LYS A 94 -1.00 -4.23 7.30
C LYS A 94 -1.91 -4.71 8.44
N GLU A 95 -3.12 -4.18 8.54
CA GLU A 95 -4.08 -4.51 9.60
C GLU A 95 -4.42 -6.00 9.60
N TYR A 96 -4.60 -6.59 8.42
CA TYR A 96 -5.00 -7.99 8.26
C TYR A 96 -3.86 -8.92 7.84
N ASN A 97 -2.62 -8.45 7.86
CA ASN A 97 -1.42 -9.20 7.42
C ASN A 97 -1.64 -9.93 6.08
N LEU A 98 -2.23 -9.24 5.10
CA LEU A 98 -2.52 -9.85 3.79
C LEU A 98 -1.20 -10.26 3.11
N PRO A 99 -1.13 -11.46 2.52
CA PRO A 99 0.09 -11.98 1.94
C PRO A 99 0.61 -11.07 0.83
N ASP A 100 1.93 -10.92 0.77
CA ASP A 100 2.55 -10.47 -0.47
C ASP A 100 2.25 -11.52 -1.53
N LYS A 101 1.50 -11.16 -2.57
CA LYS A 101 1.42 -12.00 -3.77
C LYS A 101 2.86 -12.22 -4.20
N GLN A 102 3.41 -13.41 -3.99
CA GLN A 102 4.67 -13.79 -4.62
C GLN A 102 4.40 -13.65 -6.11
N LEU A 103 4.99 -12.63 -6.74
CA LEU A 103 4.86 -12.44 -8.18
C LEU A 103 5.50 -13.67 -8.81
N SER A 104 4.67 -14.65 -9.18
CA SER A 104 5.11 -15.77 -9.97
C SER A 104 5.77 -15.19 -11.23
N PRO A 105 6.98 -15.63 -11.58
CA PRO A 105 7.62 -15.28 -12.85
C PRO A 105 6.73 -15.56 -14.08
N PHE A 106 5.68 -16.37 -13.91
CA PHE A 106 4.75 -16.81 -14.95
C PHE A 106 3.39 -16.08 -14.94
N ASP A 107 3.19 -15.01 -14.14
CA ASP A 107 1.92 -14.25 -14.18
C ASP A 107 1.74 -13.61 -15.57
N SER A 108 0.74 -14.09 -16.32
CA SER A 108 0.43 -13.73 -17.71
C SER A 108 0.22 -12.23 -17.91
N SER A 109 -0.03 -11.49 -16.83
CA SER A 109 -0.12 -10.03 -16.80
C SER A 109 1.20 -9.32 -17.15
N ARG A 110 2.35 -10.03 -17.16
CA ARG A 110 3.66 -9.52 -17.61
C ARG A 110 3.99 -9.82 -19.07
N GLY A 111 3.16 -10.59 -19.78
CA GLY A 111 3.38 -10.92 -21.20
C GLY A 111 3.48 -9.68 -22.12
N SER A 112 3.02 -8.52 -21.65
CA SER A 112 3.11 -7.25 -22.38
C SER A 112 4.40 -6.45 -22.12
N VAL A 113 5.18 -6.76 -21.08
CA VAL A 113 6.40 -5.99 -20.74
C VAL A 113 7.63 -6.52 -21.50
N PHE A 114 7.69 -7.83 -21.77
CA PHE A 114 8.78 -8.44 -22.53
C PHE A 114 8.68 -8.27 -24.07
N MET A 115 7.54 -7.80 -24.58
CA MET A 115 7.32 -7.59 -26.03
C MET A 115 7.65 -6.16 -26.50
N ASN A 116 7.95 -5.24 -25.57
CA ASN A 116 8.15 -3.82 -25.88
C ASN A 116 9.57 -3.29 -25.59
N SER A 117 10.52 -4.16 -25.25
CA SER A 117 11.94 -3.82 -25.35
C SER A 117 12.39 -4.08 -26.78
N SER A 118 12.82 -3.02 -27.45
CA SER A 118 13.43 -2.99 -28.78
C SER A 118 14.24 -4.26 -29.06
N SER A 119 13.98 -4.87 -30.21
CA SER A 119 14.58 -6.10 -30.72
C SER A 119 16.10 -6.09 -30.88
N ASP A 120 16.78 -5.01 -30.49
CA ASP A 120 18.21 -4.80 -30.73
C ASP A 120 19.11 -5.18 -29.54
N ASP A 121 18.54 -5.39 -28.33
CA ASP A 121 19.29 -5.84 -27.14
C ASP A 121 19.11 -7.34 -26.85
N ILE A 122 18.66 -8.13 -27.84
CA ILE A 122 18.80 -9.59 -27.80
C ILE A 122 20.26 -9.90 -28.09
N LEU A 123 21.11 -9.77 -27.05
CA LEU A 123 22.44 -10.34 -27.03
C LEU A 123 22.33 -11.80 -27.49
N LYS A 124 23.06 -12.12 -28.56
CA LYS A 124 23.17 -13.43 -29.20
C LYS A 124 23.29 -14.56 -28.17
N ILE A 125 22.17 -15.20 -27.86
CA ILE A 125 22.12 -16.41 -27.02
C ILE A 125 22.71 -17.62 -27.77
N GLU A 126 23.01 -17.50 -29.07
CA GLU A 126 23.61 -18.57 -29.86
C GLU A 126 25.05 -18.93 -29.46
N ASP A 127 25.80 -18.04 -28.81
CA ASP A 127 27.24 -18.27 -28.53
C ASP A 127 27.51 -18.87 -27.13
N VAL A 128 26.49 -19.14 -26.31
CA VAL A 128 26.64 -19.63 -24.91
C VAL A 128 26.07 -21.03 -24.69
N ILE A 129 25.72 -21.76 -25.76
CA ILE A 129 25.31 -23.16 -25.64
C ILE A 129 26.54 -24.04 -25.94
N PRO A 130 27.25 -24.57 -24.93
CA PRO A 130 28.17 -25.65 -25.21
C PRO A 130 27.35 -26.84 -25.75
N ASP A 131 27.81 -27.31 -26.91
CA ASP A 131 27.41 -28.46 -27.71
C ASP A 131 26.01 -29.06 -27.46
N LYS A 132 25.15 -29.01 -28.49
CA LYS A 132 23.80 -29.58 -28.47
C LYS A 132 23.74 -31.12 -28.35
N SER A 133 24.89 -31.80 -28.32
CA SER A 133 24.99 -33.26 -28.25
C SER A 133 24.81 -33.88 -26.86
N GLN A 134 24.96 -33.12 -25.75
CA GLN A 134 24.89 -33.69 -24.40
C GLN A 134 23.50 -33.61 -23.75
N PRO A 135 23.12 -34.58 -22.88
CA PRO A 135 21.87 -34.54 -22.12
C PRO A 135 21.73 -33.28 -21.27
N VAL A 136 20.50 -32.83 -21.05
CA VAL A 136 20.20 -31.55 -20.39
C VAL A 136 20.74 -31.51 -18.96
N GLU A 137 20.64 -32.62 -18.22
CA GLU A 137 21.22 -32.80 -16.89
C GLU A 137 22.72 -32.47 -16.84
N ASP A 138 23.53 -32.97 -17.78
CA ASP A 138 24.98 -32.77 -17.76
C ASP A 138 25.34 -31.29 -17.97
N ARG A 139 24.56 -30.59 -18.80
CA ARG A 139 24.75 -29.15 -19.04
C ARG A 139 24.37 -28.30 -17.85
N LEU A 140 23.27 -28.65 -17.17
CA LEU A 140 22.87 -27.99 -15.93
C LEU A 140 23.95 -28.14 -14.86
N THR A 141 24.54 -29.33 -14.78
CA THR A 141 25.63 -29.64 -13.85
C THR A 141 26.89 -28.83 -14.18
N GLN A 142 27.22 -28.69 -15.46
CA GLN A 142 28.36 -27.91 -15.93
C GLN A 142 28.21 -26.41 -15.65
N ILE A 143 27.03 -25.84 -15.92
CA ILE A 143 26.72 -24.43 -15.63
C ILE A 143 26.76 -24.17 -14.12
N ALA A 144 26.20 -25.07 -13.32
CA ALA A 144 26.23 -24.95 -11.86
C ALA A 144 27.67 -24.93 -11.32
N ASN A 145 28.54 -25.80 -11.84
CA ASN A 145 29.95 -25.84 -11.44
C ASN A 145 30.73 -24.60 -11.90
N GLU A 146 30.44 -24.07 -13.10
CA GLU A 146 31.07 -22.83 -13.57
C GLU A 146 30.67 -21.62 -12.71
N LEU A 147 29.39 -21.50 -12.34
CA LEU A 147 28.90 -20.46 -11.44
C LEU A 147 29.50 -20.57 -10.04
N MET A 148 29.66 -21.80 -9.53
CA MET A 148 30.28 -22.06 -8.24
C MET A 148 31.75 -21.65 -8.23
N ASN A 149 32.50 -21.99 -9.29
CA ASN A 149 33.91 -21.62 -9.41
C ASN A 149 34.12 -20.11 -9.59
N ARG A 150 33.27 -19.43 -10.37
CA ARG A 150 33.30 -17.95 -10.48
C ARG A 150 32.99 -17.26 -9.16
N ARG A 151 32.17 -17.86 -8.31
CA ARG A 151 31.85 -17.32 -6.98
C ARG A 151 33.03 -17.40 -6.01
N LEU A 152 33.87 -18.42 -6.13
CA LEU A 152 35.05 -18.61 -5.28
C LEU A 152 36.21 -17.66 -5.63
N GLU A 153 36.29 -17.20 -6.88
CA GLU A 153 37.27 -16.19 -7.32
C GLU A 153 36.94 -14.76 -6.84
N GLN A 154 35.72 -14.50 -6.33
CA GLN A 154 35.26 -13.16 -5.95
C GLN A 154 35.20 -12.91 -4.43
N THR A 155 35.61 -13.86 -3.58
CA THR A 155 35.38 -13.76 -2.11
C THR A 155 36.43 -13.01 -1.31
N ASP A 156 37.50 -12.48 -1.91
CA ASP A 156 38.57 -11.82 -1.13
C ASP A 156 38.49 -10.30 -0.99
N ASN A 157 37.37 -9.64 -1.38
CA ASN A 157 37.25 -8.19 -1.15
C ASN A 157 35.82 -7.68 -0.98
N PHE A 158 35.07 -8.24 -0.03
CA PHE A 158 33.90 -7.55 0.53
C PHE A 158 34.09 -7.38 2.03
N PRO A 159 34.31 -6.15 2.53
CA PRO A 159 34.24 -5.92 3.97
C PRO A 159 32.83 -6.27 4.43
N LEU A 160 32.73 -7.22 5.36
CA LEU A 160 31.52 -7.53 6.11
C LEU A 160 31.10 -6.25 6.85
N ARG A 161 30.20 -5.47 6.25
CA ARG A 161 29.43 -4.48 7.01
C ARG A 161 28.46 -5.27 7.87
N GLU A 162 28.68 -5.21 9.18
CA GLU A 162 27.71 -5.63 10.18
C GLU A 162 26.33 -5.09 9.78
N ALA A 163 25.31 -5.95 9.87
CA ALA A 163 23.96 -5.60 9.46
C ALA A 163 23.54 -4.32 10.19
N ASP A 164 23.48 -3.22 9.44
CA ASP A 164 22.91 -1.97 9.92
C ASP A 164 21.53 -2.30 10.45
N GLN A 165 21.36 -2.14 11.76
CA GLN A 165 20.05 -1.97 12.35
C GLN A 165 19.47 -0.70 11.74
N GLN A 166 18.87 -0.81 10.55
CA GLN A 166 18.04 0.24 9.99
C GLN A 166 16.80 0.35 10.87
N ILE A 167 16.96 1.09 11.96
CA ILE A 167 15.89 1.81 12.61
C ILE A 167 15.20 2.57 11.47
N TYR A 168 14.01 2.12 11.08
CA TYR A 168 13.16 2.86 10.15
C TYR A 168 12.82 4.18 10.84
N SER A 169 13.69 5.16 10.67
CA SER A 169 13.41 6.55 10.98
C SER A 169 12.59 7.04 9.80
N PRO A 170 11.26 7.19 9.92
CA PRO A 170 10.52 7.88 8.88
C PRO A 170 11.22 9.22 8.70
N ASP A 171 11.56 9.55 7.46
CA ASP A 171 12.24 10.80 7.12
C ASP A 171 11.36 11.96 7.60
N LYS A 172 11.59 12.39 8.86
CA LYS A 172 10.82 13.43 9.57
C LYS A 172 10.80 14.71 8.74
N SER A 173 11.77 14.85 7.83
CA SER A 173 11.80 15.95 6.91
C SER A 173 10.54 15.97 6.04
N LYS A 174 10.08 14.87 5.45
CA LYS A 174 8.93 14.86 4.54
C LYS A 174 7.57 15.06 5.23
N LEU A 175 7.52 14.92 6.56
CA LEU A 175 6.28 15.02 7.36
C LEU A 175 6.13 16.34 8.11
N ALA A 176 7.11 17.25 7.99
CA ALA A 176 7.08 18.55 8.66
C ALA A 176 5.86 19.38 8.23
N THR A 177 4.95 19.59 9.18
CA THR A 177 3.71 20.37 9.05
C THR A 177 3.48 21.17 10.33
N GLU A 178 2.75 22.28 10.25
CA GLU A 178 2.42 23.12 11.42
C GLU A 178 1.70 22.31 12.50
N THR A 179 0.76 21.45 12.10
CA THR A 179 0.03 20.55 13.00
C THR A 179 0.97 19.59 13.74
N LEU A 180 1.98 19.04 13.05
CA LEU A 180 2.96 18.16 13.67
C LEU A 180 3.80 18.90 14.72
N ALA A 181 4.21 20.14 14.43
CA ALA A 181 4.92 20.97 15.41
C ALA A 181 4.06 21.26 16.65
N ASN A 182 2.77 21.56 16.45
CA ASN A 182 1.83 21.76 17.56
C ASN A 182 1.61 20.49 18.38
N ILE A 183 1.52 19.31 17.74
CA ILE A 183 1.44 18.03 18.46
C ILE A 183 2.68 17.85 19.36
N TYR A 184 3.89 18.13 18.85
CA TYR A 184 5.10 18.06 19.67
C TYR A 184 5.08 19.05 20.85
N LEU A 185 4.53 20.26 20.68
CA LEU A 185 4.34 21.20 21.78
C LEU A 185 3.35 20.68 22.83
N THR A 186 2.22 20.12 22.41
CA THR A 186 1.24 19.53 23.34
C THR A 186 1.81 18.36 24.14
N GLN A 187 2.78 17.65 23.56
CA GLN A 187 3.50 16.55 24.20
C GLN A 187 4.69 17.03 25.06
N GLY A 188 4.92 18.34 25.16
CA GLY A 188 6.06 18.92 25.89
C GLY A 188 7.41 18.77 25.20
N GLN A 189 7.45 18.23 23.98
CA GLN A 189 8.67 18.00 23.20
C GLN A 189 9.09 19.27 22.42
N LYS A 190 9.40 20.35 23.16
CA LYS A 190 9.74 21.68 22.62
C LYS A 190 10.86 21.64 21.57
N ASN A 191 11.91 20.84 21.82
CA ASN A 191 13.06 20.74 20.91
C ASN A 191 12.70 20.14 19.54
N GLU A 192 11.82 19.14 19.51
CA GLU A 192 11.37 18.55 18.24
C GLU A 192 10.42 19.51 17.51
N ALA A 193 9.56 20.24 18.23
CA ALA A 193 8.72 21.28 17.63
C ALA A 193 9.57 22.38 16.95
N ILE A 194 10.64 22.85 17.60
CA ILE A 194 11.57 23.85 17.02
C ILE A 194 12.19 23.33 15.72
N LYS A 195 12.68 22.08 15.70
CA LYS A 195 13.26 21.48 14.49
C LYS A 195 12.27 21.42 13.32
N ILE A 196 11.00 21.11 13.61
CA ILE A 196 9.95 21.11 12.58
C ILE A 196 9.69 22.54 12.07
N TYR A 197 9.65 23.55 12.95
CA TYR A 197 9.50 24.94 12.53
C TYR A 197 10.71 25.47 11.74
N GLU A 198 11.94 25.12 12.11
CA GLU A 198 13.15 25.45 11.35
C GLU A 198 13.14 24.81 9.95
N LEU A 199 12.65 23.58 9.85
CA LEU A 199 12.48 22.92 8.56
C LEU A 199 11.37 23.54 7.71
N LEU A 200 10.26 23.97 8.33
CA LEU A 200 9.19 24.70 7.65
C LEU A 200 9.66 26.08 7.16
N LEU A 201 10.55 26.74 7.91
CA LEU A 201 11.19 28.00 7.53
C LEU A 201 11.95 27.89 6.21
N ASN A 202 12.70 26.81 6.03
CA ASN A 202 13.50 26.56 4.82
C ASN A 202 12.64 26.23 3.60
N ARG A 203 11.43 25.68 3.81
CA ARG A 203 10.53 25.27 2.73
C ARG A 203 9.55 26.35 2.29
N ASN A 204 9.07 27.13 3.25
CA ASN A 204 8.00 28.11 3.05
C ASN A 204 8.50 29.51 3.44
N PRO A 205 9.35 30.15 2.60
CA PRO A 205 9.93 31.46 2.89
C PRO A 205 8.87 32.57 3.03
N GLU A 206 7.67 32.40 2.46
CA GLU A 206 6.57 33.35 2.59
C GLU A 206 6.07 33.54 4.03
N LYS A 207 6.19 32.49 4.87
CA LYS A 207 5.76 32.50 6.28
C LYS A 207 6.95 32.60 7.24
N LYS A 208 8.10 33.11 6.78
CA LYS A 208 9.34 33.12 7.56
C LYS A 208 9.18 33.85 8.90
N GLU A 209 8.54 35.02 8.89
CA GLU A 209 8.26 35.83 10.09
C GLU A 209 7.49 35.03 11.15
N TYR A 210 6.42 34.35 10.71
CA TYR A 210 5.54 33.56 11.58
C TYR A 210 6.26 32.40 12.27
N TYR A 211 7.07 31.63 11.52
CA TYR A 211 7.82 30.52 12.12
C TYR A 211 8.92 31.01 13.06
N LEU A 212 9.57 32.13 12.77
CA LEU A 212 10.57 32.73 13.67
C LEU A 212 9.94 33.20 14.99
N GLU A 213 8.77 33.83 14.92
CA GLU A 213 8.02 34.23 16.11
C GLU A 213 7.64 33.01 16.97
N LYS A 214 7.13 31.94 16.35
CA LYS A 214 6.81 30.69 17.04
C LYS A 214 8.03 30.04 17.69
N ILE A 215 9.17 30.01 17.00
CA ILE A 215 10.42 29.48 17.58
C ILE A 215 10.87 30.31 18.79
N ARG A 216 10.73 31.65 18.75
CA ARG A 216 11.05 32.51 19.89
C ARG A 216 10.13 32.26 21.08
N GLU A 217 8.83 32.18 20.83
CA GLU A 217 7.81 31.89 21.86
C GLU A 217 8.10 30.57 22.58
N ILE A 218 8.42 29.50 21.83
CA ILE A 218 8.73 28.18 22.38
C ILE A 218 10.02 28.19 23.19
N ARG A 219 11.02 29.00 22.79
CA ARG A 219 12.30 29.14 23.52
C ARG A 219 12.17 30.00 24.79
N SER A 220 11.16 30.88 24.85
CA SER A 220 10.90 31.72 26.03
C SER A 220 10.07 31.05 27.11
N GLN A 221 9.39 29.95 26.79
CA GLN A 221 8.62 29.13 27.72
C GLN A 221 9.46 28.03 28.34
#